data_AF-A0A841LXI2-F1
#
_entry.id   AF-A0A841LXI2-F1
#
_cell.length_a   1.000
_cell.length_b   1.000
_cell.length_c   1.000
_cell.angle_alpha   90.00
_cell.angle_beta   90.00
_cell.angle_gamma   90.00
#
_symmetry.space_group_name_H-M   'P 1'
#
loop_
_entity.id
_entity.type
_entity.pdbx_description
1 polymer ?
#
loop_
_entity_poly.entity_id
_entity_poly.type
_entity_poly.pdbx_seq_one_letter_code
_entity_poly.pdbx_strand_id
1 'polypeptide(L)'
;MPERAIWSIFQASSAVALLWVTVIFLTELNGGRGAPRSVPLLYWLISTVLITSSRFSAKWILQRTTDNHNDYVKALIIGSGAAARQLATALRSHGRTRVYGFIDSNPATVGMDIIGLRVYAPDLIPSLIDNYGIDQVIISDPNLSAEERRQYANILGRQTVKTRILPPIADLSAGKYLISALRNVEIDDLLGRSPVPPDQALLSEVVQGKTIMVTGAGGSIGRELCQAIVNLSPKRLVLFEVSEFALYEAERHLQALNLCEIIPVLGTVLDRAEVEKTIRDHAVNIVYHCAAYKHVPLVEKNPIIGVRNNVIGTVNIAQAAVAAKVDRLVLISSDKAVRPTNIMGATKRWAELIIYQYGEIARISNPKSSFYSVRFGNVLGSNGSVVPLFREQISRGGPVTLTHEKMTRYFMSIKEAAELILQSGGVAQTGDTILLEMGDPIRIRDLAENMILLAGLTLKDTNNPQGDIAIEVTGIRPGEKMFEELFYDPQLVQVTRHPKIMRSPRGQKANIDIYEALDRLNSAIASNDHETLREVLFSIIPYDDCEDGVIIN
;
A
#
# COMPACT_ATOMS: atom_id res chain seq x y z
N MET A 1 -40.33 25.24 -16.31
CA MET A 1 -40.71 24.54 -15.06
C MET A 1 -40.81 23.08 -15.40
N PRO A 2 -40.59 22.12 -14.47
CA PRO A 2 -40.94 20.74 -14.77
C PRO A 2 -42.43 20.70 -15.15
N GLU A 3 -42.79 19.96 -16.19
CA GLU A 3 -44.17 19.84 -16.70
C GLU A 3 -45.16 19.52 -15.58
N ARG A 4 -44.71 18.77 -14.57
CA ARG A 4 -45.44 18.44 -13.34
C ARG A 4 -45.96 19.66 -12.57
N ALA A 5 -45.22 20.77 -12.51
CA ALA A 5 -45.63 21.95 -11.75
C ALA A 5 -46.79 22.71 -12.42
N ILE A 6 -46.79 22.78 -13.75
CA ILE A 6 -47.88 23.38 -14.53
C ILE A 6 -49.13 22.50 -14.39
N TRP A 7 -48.95 21.19 -14.44
CA TRP A 7 -50.02 20.23 -14.24
C TRP A 7 -50.66 20.34 -12.84
N SER A 8 -49.86 20.49 -11.78
CA SER A 8 -50.38 20.69 -10.42
C SER A 8 -51.14 22.01 -10.26
N ILE A 9 -50.70 23.10 -10.90
CA ILE A 9 -51.42 24.39 -10.89
C ILE A 9 -52.78 24.25 -11.58
N PHE A 10 -52.80 23.57 -12.73
CA PHE A 10 -54.03 23.30 -13.48
C PHE A 10 -55.02 22.42 -12.68
N GLN A 11 -54.54 21.38 -12.03
CA GLN A 11 -55.37 20.51 -11.18
C GLN A 11 -55.95 21.29 -9.98
N ALA A 12 -55.13 22.11 -9.31
CA ALA A 12 -55.56 22.89 -8.16
C ALA A 12 -56.58 23.98 -8.55
N SER A 13 -56.34 24.72 -9.64
CA SER A 13 -57.29 25.73 -10.13
C SER A 13 -58.61 25.10 -10.54
N SER A 14 -58.57 23.94 -11.19
CA SER A 14 -59.77 23.18 -11.57
C SER A 14 -60.57 22.71 -10.37
N ALA A 15 -59.91 22.19 -9.32
CA ALA A 15 -60.57 21.77 -8.09
C ALA A 15 -61.28 22.93 -7.38
N VAL A 16 -60.63 24.10 -7.30
CA VAL A 16 -61.22 25.31 -6.70
C VAL A 16 -62.39 25.84 -7.52
N ALA A 17 -62.29 25.81 -8.85
CA ALA A 17 -63.38 26.23 -9.74
C ALA A 17 -64.61 25.32 -9.58
N LEU A 18 -64.40 24.00 -9.50
CA LEU A 18 -65.47 23.02 -9.24
C LEU A 18 -66.13 23.26 -7.88
N LEU A 19 -65.35 23.51 -6.84
CA LEU A 19 -65.86 23.86 -5.51
C LEU A 19 -66.73 25.13 -5.55
N TRP A 20 -66.30 26.16 -6.28
CA TRP A 20 -67.09 27.37 -6.48
C TRP A 20 -68.41 27.11 -7.21
N VAL A 21 -68.40 26.27 -8.24
CA VAL A 21 -69.64 25.85 -8.93
C VAL A 21 -70.58 25.13 -7.95
N THR A 22 -70.06 24.24 -7.11
CA THR A 22 -70.85 23.55 -6.08
C THR A 22 -71.45 24.52 -5.07
N VAL A 23 -70.68 25.50 -4.58
CA VAL A 23 -71.16 26.50 -3.63
C VAL A 23 -72.26 27.36 -4.24
N ILE A 24 -72.07 27.84 -5.48
CA ILE A 24 -73.07 28.65 -6.19
C ILE A 24 -74.37 27.85 -6.37
N PHE A 25 -74.26 26.60 -6.79
CA PHE A 25 -75.40 25.70 -6.94
C PHE A 25 -76.16 25.46 -5.63
N LEU A 26 -75.45 25.24 -4.52
CA LEU A 26 -76.06 25.08 -3.19
C LEU A 26 -76.74 26.36 -2.70
N THR A 27 -76.18 27.54 -3.02
CA THR A 27 -76.80 28.82 -2.66
C THR A 27 -78.05 29.13 -3.48
N GLU A 28 -78.08 28.74 -4.77
CA GLU A 28 -79.28 28.86 -5.61
C GLU A 28 -80.41 27.94 -5.12
N LEU A 29 -80.09 26.70 -4.71
CA LEU A 29 -81.07 25.76 -4.14
C LEU A 29 -81.71 26.26 -2.83
N ASN A 30 -80.98 27.03 -2.03
CA ASN A 30 -81.45 27.58 -0.75
C ASN A 30 -82.10 28.98 -0.88
N GLY A 31 -82.47 29.40 -2.10
CA GLY A 31 -83.19 30.65 -2.35
C GLY A 31 -82.33 31.92 -2.35
N GLY A 32 -81.00 31.79 -2.38
CA GLY A 32 -80.09 32.91 -2.55
C GLY A 32 -80.11 33.47 -3.97
N ARG A 33 -79.82 34.77 -4.14
CA ARG A 33 -79.51 35.33 -5.46
C ARG A 33 -78.17 34.72 -5.91
N GLY A 34 -78.21 33.78 -6.85
CA GLY A 34 -77.04 33.10 -7.40
C GLY A 34 -76.00 34.07 -7.99
N ALA A 35 -74.81 33.55 -8.28
CA ALA A 35 -73.77 34.29 -8.97
C ALA A 35 -73.85 34.03 -10.49
N PRO A 36 -73.43 34.98 -11.36
CA PRO A 36 -73.38 34.74 -12.79
C PRO A 36 -72.55 33.50 -13.11
N ARG A 37 -73.08 32.59 -13.95
CA ARG A 37 -72.43 31.32 -14.32
C ARG A 37 -71.06 31.49 -14.99
N SER A 38 -70.75 32.68 -15.48
CA SER A 38 -69.45 33.05 -16.04
C SER A 38 -68.35 33.21 -14.98
N VAL A 39 -68.69 33.45 -13.72
CA VAL A 39 -67.70 33.76 -12.66
C VAL A 39 -66.73 32.61 -12.40
N PRO A 40 -67.16 31.34 -12.21
CA PRO A 40 -66.20 30.24 -11.98
C PRO A 40 -65.28 29.97 -13.18
N LEU A 41 -65.81 30.10 -14.40
CA LEU A 41 -65.03 29.91 -15.63
C LEU A 41 -63.98 31.01 -15.81
N LEU A 42 -64.38 32.27 -15.62
CA LEU A 42 -63.47 33.41 -15.68
C LEU A 42 -62.41 33.33 -14.57
N TYR A 43 -62.82 32.98 -13.35
CA TYR A 43 -61.90 32.76 -12.24
C TYR A 43 -60.87 31.67 -12.57
N TRP A 44 -61.30 30.52 -13.08
CA TRP A 44 -60.42 29.42 -13.45
C TRP A 44 -59.38 29.83 -14.50
N LEU A 45 -59.82 30.51 -15.56
CA LEU A 45 -58.95 30.93 -16.66
C LEU A 45 -57.96 32.01 -16.19
N ILE A 46 -58.44 33.04 -15.50
CA ILE A 46 -57.62 34.15 -15.02
C ILE A 46 -56.64 33.68 -13.94
N SER A 47 -57.07 32.87 -12.98
CA SER A 47 -56.18 32.36 -11.92
C SER A 47 -55.09 31.45 -12.47
N THR A 48 -55.41 30.55 -13.41
CA THR A 48 -54.42 29.67 -14.04
C THR A 48 -53.38 30.49 -14.79
N VAL A 49 -53.79 31.49 -15.57
CA VAL A 49 -52.86 32.38 -16.28
C VAL A 49 -52.04 33.21 -15.30
N LEU A 50 -52.65 33.88 -14.32
CA LEU A 50 -51.94 34.74 -13.37
C LEU A 50 -50.96 33.98 -12.49
N ILE A 51 -51.31 32.79 -12.00
CA ILE A 51 -50.41 31.97 -11.17
C ILE A 51 -49.25 31.44 -12.04
N THR A 52 -49.54 31.02 -13.27
CA THR A 52 -48.48 30.55 -14.19
C THR A 52 -47.54 31.69 -14.56
N SER A 53 -48.08 32.83 -14.98
CA SER A 53 -47.31 34.02 -15.36
C SER A 53 -46.53 34.60 -14.19
N SER A 54 -47.13 34.75 -13.00
CA SER A 54 -46.43 35.28 -11.82
C SER A 54 -45.25 34.41 -11.39
N ARG A 55 -45.38 33.08 -11.44
CA ARG A 55 -44.27 32.17 -11.14
C ARG A 55 -43.20 32.19 -12.24
N PHE A 56 -43.59 32.36 -13.50
CA PHE A 56 -42.65 32.51 -14.60
C PHE A 56 -41.87 33.82 -14.48
N SER A 57 -42.54 34.93 -14.16
CA SER A 57 -41.94 36.24 -13.89
C SER A 57 -41.04 36.21 -12.65
N ALA A 58 -41.49 35.63 -11.55
CA ALA A 58 -40.68 35.46 -10.34
C ALA A 58 -39.42 34.64 -10.62
N LYS A 59 -39.56 33.53 -11.37
CA LYS A 59 -38.42 32.74 -11.82
C LYS A 59 -37.47 33.58 -12.68
N TRP A 60 -37.98 34.32 -13.66
CA TRP A 60 -37.15 35.12 -14.56
C TRP A 60 -36.41 36.26 -13.83
N ILE A 61 -37.06 36.92 -12.86
CA ILE A 61 -36.47 37.98 -12.02
C ILE A 61 -35.43 37.41 -11.05
N LEU A 62 -35.75 36.28 -10.40
CA LEU A 62 -34.82 35.60 -9.48
C LEU A 62 -33.66 34.93 -10.22
N GLN A 63 -33.85 34.52 -11.48
CA GLN A 63 -32.76 34.01 -12.33
C GLN A 63 -31.86 35.14 -12.84
N ARG A 64 -32.42 36.33 -13.15
CA ARG A 64 -31.64 37.51 -13.55
C ARG A 64 -30.70 38.07 -12.48
N THR A 65 -30.89 37.70 -11.21
CA THR A 65 -29.96 38.06 -10.12
C THR A 65 -28.87 37.01 -9.89
N THR A 66 -28.87 35.90 -10.62
CA THR A 66 -27.87 34.82 -10.51
C THR A 66 -27.29 34.32 -11.84
N ASP A 67 -27.60 34.95 -12.97
CA ASP A 67 -27.14 34.54 -14.29
C ASP A 67 -26.16 35.54 -14.92
N ASN A 68 -24.90 35.46 -14.50
CA ASN A 68 -23.78 35.55 -15.43
C ASN A 68 -23.51 34.13 -15.93
N HIS A 69 -24.02 33.75 -17.11
CA HIS A 69 -23.48 32.61 -17.85
C HIS A 69 -22.02 32.95 -18.23
N ASN A 70 -21.02 32.08 -18.09
CA ASN A 70 -20.97 30.79 -18.77
C ASN A 70 -19.78 29.88 -18.34
N ASP A 71 -19.53 29.62 -17.06
CA ASP A 71 -18.27 28.93 -16.69
C ASP A 71 -18.30 28.07 -15.41
N TYR A 72 -19.48 27.62 -14.97
CA TYR A 72 -19.59 26.75 -13.80
C TYR A 72 -19.71 25.28 -14.18
N VAL A 73 -18.75 24.47 -13.72
CA VAL A 73 -18.79 23.00 -13.77
C VAL A 73 -19.85 22.50 -12.80
N LYS A 74 -20.83 21.73 -13.27
CA LYS A 74 -21.92 21.20 -12.44
C LYS A 74 -21.50 19.89 -11.79
N ALA A 75 -21.69 19.78 -10.47
CA ALA A 75 -21.18 18.64 -9.70
C ALA A 75 -22.24 17.99 -8.80
N LEU A 76 -22.13 16.67 -8.65
CA LEU A 76 -22.73 15.91 -7.55
C LEU A 76 -21.64 15.44 -6.59
N ILE A 77 -21.94 15.36 -5.30
CA ILE A 77 -21.00 14.88 -4.28
C ILE A 77 -21.51 13.56 -3.70
N ILE A 78 -20.70 12.51 -3.73
CA ILE A 78 -20.99 11.24 -3.05
C ILE A 78 -20.52 11.32 -1.60
N GLY A 79 -21.43 10.99 -0.68
CA GLY A 79 -21.37 11.16 0.76
C GLY A 79 -22.11 12.42 1.24
N SER A 80 -22.78 12.35 2.39
CA SER A 80 -23.43 13.50 3.06
C SER A 80 -22.79 13.91 4.39
N GLY A 81 -21.66 13.28 4.75
CA GLY A 81 -20.94 13.49 6.01
C GLY A 81 -20.28 14.87 6.20
N ALA A 82 -19.49 15.03 7.26
CA ALA A 82 -18.82 16.30 7.56
C ALA A 82 -17.86 16.77 6.44
N ALA A 83 -17.10 15.85 5.85
CA ALA A 83 -16.19 16.14 4.74
C ALA A 83 -16.93 16.62 3.49
N ALA A 84 -18.02 15.93 3.11
CA ALA A 84 -18.91 16.31 2.02
C ALA A 84 -19.48 17.73 2.18
N ARG A 85 -19.96 18.04 3.39
CA ARG A 85 -20.52 19.36 3.72
C ARG A 85 -19.49 20.47 3.60
N GLN A 86 -18.29 20.27 4.17
CA GLN A 86 -17.19 21.22 4.04
C GLN A 86 -16.81 21.43 2.57
N LEU A 87 -16.75 20.35 1.79
CA LEU A 87 -16.41 20.39 0.37
C LEU A 87 -17.42 21.19 -0.43
N ALA A 88 -18.71 20.94 -0.21
CA ALA A 88 -19.78 21.69 -0.85
C ALA A 88 -19.73 23.18 -0.49
N THR A 89 -19.44 23.52 0.77
CA THR A 89 -19.30 24.93 1.18
C THR A 89 -18.12 25.61 0.50
N ALA A 90 -16.95 24.96 0.42
CA ALA A 90 -15.76 25.51 -0.22
C ALA A 90 -15.92 25.67 -1.74
N LEU A 91 -16.52 24.68 -2.41
CA LEU A 91 -16.82 24.75 -3.84
C LEU A 91 -17.80 25.88 -4.15
N ARG A 92 -18.78 26.13 -3.25
CA ARG A 92 -19.73 27.24 -3.39
C ARG A 92 -19.11 28.61 -3.09
N SER A 93 -18.13 28.70 -2.19
CA SER A 93 -17.53 29.98 -1.81
C SER A 93 -16.46 30.45 -2.79
N HIS A 94 -15.66 29.54 -3.35
CA HIS A 94 -14.44 29.88 -4.11
C HIS A 94 -14.29 29.14 -5.46
N GLY A 95 -15.27 28.30 -5.85
CA GLY A 95 -15.18 27.48 -7.05
C GLY A 95 -16.00 27.98 -8.23
N ARG A 96 -15.47 27.76 -9.44
CA ARG A 96 -16.25 27.65 -10.69
C ARG A 96 -17.10 26.36 -10.70
N THR A 97 -17.59 25.88 -9.55
CA THR A 97 -18.29 24.60 -9.45
C THR A 97 -19.62 24.77 -8.73
N ARG A 98 -20.70 24.39 -9.40
CA ARG A 98 -22.05 24.42 -8.83
C ARG A 98 -22.46 23.03 -8.38
N VAL A 99 -22.60 22.85 -7.07
CA VAL A 99 -23.03 21.58 -6.48
C VAL A 99 -24.55 21.48 -6.51
N TYR A 100 -25.09 20.41 -7.08
CA TYR A 100 -26.54 20.18 -7.21
C TYR A 100 -27.14 19.34 -6.08
N GLY A 101 -26.34 18.53 -5.41
CA GLY A 101 -26.82 17.68 -4.33
C GLY A 101 -25.76 16.70 -3.84
N PHE A 102 -26.12 16.03 -2.75
CA PHE A 102 -25.37 14.91 -2.21
C PHE A 102 -26.00 13.59 -2.67
N ILE A 103 -25.19 12.55 -2.71
CA ILE A 103 -25.62 11.17 -2.92
C ILE A 103 -25.22 10.36 -1.70
N ASP A 104 -26.18 9.72 -1.05
CA ASP A 104 -25.92 8.89 0.13
C ASP A 104 -26.81 7.64 0.12
N SER A 105 -26.27 6.51 0.55
CA SER A 105 -26.99 5.24 0.71
C SER A 105 -27.76 5.19 2.04
N ASN A 106 -27.44 6.05 3.01
CA ASN A 106 -28.08 6.05 4.31
C ASN A 106 -29.56 6.51 4.23
N PRO A 107 -30.54 5.64 4.56
CA PRO A 107 -31.96 5.97 4.51
C PRO A 107 -32.34 7.15 5.40
N ALA A 108 -31.58 7.40 6.47
CA ALA A 108 -31.83 8.52 7.37
C ALA A 108 -31.51 9.88 6.75
N THR A 109 -30.61 9.96 5.77
CA THR A 109 -30.20 11.21 5.13
C THR A 109 -30.86 11.42 3.78
N VAL A 110 -31.23 10.35 3.07
CA VAL A 110 -31.91 10.43 1.77
C VAL A 110 -33.19 11.25 1.88
N GLY A 111 -33.35 12.23 0.99
CA GLY A 111 -34.50 13.11 0.96
C GLY A 111 -34.39 14.34 1.87
N MET A 112 -33.38 14.44 2.74
CA MET A 112 -33.13 15.63 3.55
C MET A 112 -32.41 16.72 2.75
N ASP A 113 -32.60 17.98 3.15
CA ASP A 113 -31.82 19.11 2.65
C ASP A 113 -30.73 19.46 3.67
N ILE A 114 -29.47 19.26 3.28
CA ILE A 114 -28.29 19.54 4.09
C ILE A 114 -27.60 20.75 3.48
N ILE A 115 -27.36 21.82 4.26
CA ILE A 115 -26.78 23.10 3.80
C ILE A 115 -27.48 23.70 2.55
N GLY A 116 -28.78 23.43 2.41
CA GLY A 116 -29.60 23.86 1.27
C GLY A 116 -29.43 23.01 0.00
N LEU A 117 -28.80 21.84 0.09
CA LEU A 117 -28.63 20.87 -0.99
C LEU A 117 -29.35 19.57 -0.63
N ARG A 118 -30.13 19.03 -1.57
CA ARG A 118 -30.86 17.78 -1.40
C ARG A 118 -29.91 16.59 -1.39
N VAL A 119 -30.17 15.62 -0.51
CA VAL A 119 -29.56 14.29 -0.55
C VAL A 119 -30.43 13.37 -1.39
N TYR A 120 -29.86 12.80 -2.45
CA TYR A 120 -30.51 11.86 -3.34
C TYR A 120 -30.00 10.44 -3.10
N ALA A 121 -30.82 9.45 -3.45
CA ALA A 121 -30.43 8.06 -3.42
C ALA A 121 -29.52 7.70 -4.63
N PRO A 122 -28.63 6.68 -4.50
CA PRO A 122 -27.65 6.33 -5.54
C PRO A 122 -28.26 5.88 -6.88
N ASP A 123 -29.45 5.29 -6.85
CA ASP A 123 -30.22 4.86 -8.02
C ASP A 123 -30.67 6.03 -8.91
N LEU A 124 -30.78 7.24 -8.35
CA LEU A 124 -31.17 8.43 -9.08
C LEU A 124 -30.02 9.07 -9.86
N ILE A 125 -28.75 8.66 -9.65
CA ILE A 125 -27.57 9.25 -10.31
C ILE A 125 -27.76 9.41 -11.83
N PRO A 126 -28.17 8.37 -12.61
CA PRO A 126 -28.35 8.51 -14.06
C PRO A 126 -29.36 9.61 -14.42
N SER A 127 -30.50 9.61 -13.74
CA SER A 127 -31.55 10.61 -13.99
C SER A 127 -31.11 12.02 -13.60
N LEU A 128 -30.24 12.17 -12.59
CA LEU A 128 -29.71 13.46 -12.19
C LEU A 128 -28.70 13.98 -13.21
N ILE A 129 -27.86 13.11 -13.76
CA ILE A 129 -26.90 13.45 -14.80
C ILE A 129 -27.63 13.96 -16.03
N ASP A 130 -28.64 13.23 -16.52
CA ASP A 130 -29.38 13.60 -17.73
C ASP A 130 -30.23 14.87 -17.54
N ASN A 131 -30.95 14.98 -16.41
CA ASN A 131 -31.89 16.09 -16.20
C ASN A 131 -31.21 17.41 -15.84
N TYR A 132 -30.09 17.36 -15.11
CA TYR A 132 -29.37 18.56 -14.67
C TYR A 132 -28.12 18.85 -15.51
N GLY A 133 -27.71 17.92 -16.39
CA GLY A 133 -26.51 18.01 -17.21
C GLY A 133 -25.27 18.09 -16.34
N ILE A 134 -25.08 17.12 -15.45
CA ILE A 134 -23.96 17.11 -14.49
C ILE A 134 -22.65 16.79 -15.22
N ASP A 135 -21.62 17.63 -15.05
CA ASP A 135 -20.32 17.48 -15.72
C ASP A 135 -19.36 16.56 -14.95
N GLN A 136 -19.47 16.54 -13.62
CA GLN A 136 -18.60 15.76 -12.76
C GLN A 136 -19.29 15.18 -11.52
N VAL A 137 -18.79 14.05 -11.05
CA VAL A 137 -19.18 13.44 -9.78
C VAL A 137 -17.96 13.36 -8.88
N ILE A 138 -18.08 13.91 -7.68
CA ILE A 138 -16.99 14.03 -6.70
C ILE A 138 -17.24 13.07 -5.55
N ILE A 139 -16.32 12.14 -5.32
CA ILE A 139 -16.37 11.22 -4.19
C ILE A 139 -15.63 11.87 -3.03
N SER A 140 -16.36 12.16 -1.94
CA SER A 140 -15.82 12.88 -0.78
C SER A 140 -15.73 12.02 0.49
N ASP A 141 -16.25 10.79 0.43
CA ASP A 141 -16.20 9.85 1.55
C ASP A 141 -15.02 8.86 1.38
N PRO A 142 -13.96 8.97 2.20
CA PRO A 142 -12.84 8.04 2.15
C PRO A 142 -13.18 6.66 2.74
N ASN A 143 -14.24 6.55 3.53
CA ASN A 143 -14.61 5.34 4.28
C ASN A 143 -15.63 4.45 3.55
N LEU A 144 -15.91 4.70 2.27
CA LEU A 144 -16.77 3.84 1.46
C LEU A 144 -16.27 2.40 1.52
N SER A 145 -17.17 1.48 1.86
CA SER A 145 -16.88 0.05 1.84
C SER A 145 -16.50 -0.44 0.43
N ALA A 146 -15.79 -1.57 0.34
CA ALA A 146 -15.38 -2.13 -0.95
C ALA A 146 -16.59 -2.51 -1.85
N GLU A 147 -17.75 -2.78 -1.25
CA GLU A 147 -19.01 -3.07 -1.93
C GLU A 147 -19.64 -1.79 -2.50
N GLU A 148 -19.72 -0.72 -1.71
CA GLU A 148 -20.22 0.58 -2.15
C GLU A 148 -19.35 1.18 -3.25
N ARG A 149 -18.02 1.04 -3.16
CA ARG A 149 -17.10 1.48 -4.22
C ARG A 149 -17.38 0.78 -5.55
N ARG A 150 -17.61 -0.55 -5.53
CA ARG A 150 -17.98 -1.33 -6.73
C ARG A 150 -19.34 -0.90 -7.27
N GLN A 151 -20.30 -0.63 -6.40
CA GLN A 151 -21.62 -0.16 -6.80
C GLN A 151 -21.56 1.20 -7.50
N TYR A 152 -20.87 2.19 -6.91
CA TYR A 152 -20.70 3.50 -7.53
C TYR A 152 -19.88 3.42 -8.82
N ALA A 153 -18.83 2.58 -8.87
CA ALA A 153 -18.05 2.36 -10.09
C ALA A 153 -18.91 1.79 -11.24
N ASN A 154 -19.82 0.85 -10.94
CA ASN A 154 -20.73 0.28 -11.94
C ASN A 154 -21.75 1.29 -12.47
N ILE A 155 -22.26 2.17 -11.60
CA ILE A 155 -23.22 3.22 -11.98
C ILE A 155 -22.52 4.30 -12.81
N LEU A 156 -21.35 4.77 -12.37
CA LEU A 156 -20.60 5.85 -13.01
C LEU A 156 -19.88 5.39 -14.29
N GLY A 157 -19.44 4.14 -14.36
CA GLY A 157 -18.77 3.59 -15.55
C GLY A 157 -19.67 3.48 -16.79
N ARG A 158 -20.99 3.61 -16.62
CA ARG A 158 -21.96 3.66 -17.72
C ARG A 158 -22.29 5.08 -18.18
N GLN A 159 -21.68 6.09 -17.57
CA GLN A 159 -21.99 7.50 -17.78
C GLN A 159 -20.78 8.25 -18.34
N THR A 160 -21.00 9.33 -19.08
CA THR A 160 -19.96 10.15 -19.71
C THR A 160 -19.37 11.23 -18.79
N VAL A 161 -19.60 11.12 -17.47
CA VAL A 161 -19.25 12.15 -16.49
C VAL A 161 -17.84 11.96 -15.91
N LYS A 162 -17.14 13.07 -15.66
CA LYS A 162 -15.81 13.02 -15.03
C LYS A 162 -15.93 12.67 -13.56
N THR A 163 -15.35 11.54 -13.16
CA THR A 163 -15.32 11.14 -11.75
C THR A 163 -14.03 11.61 -11.09
N ARG A 164 -14.13 12.31 -9.96
CA ARG A 164 -12.98 12.77 -9.16
C ARG A 164 -13.12 12.30 -7.72
N ILE A 165 -12.02 11.84 -7.14
CA ILE A 165 -11.97 11.50 -5.71
C ILE A 165 -11.23 12.66 -5.03
N LEU A 166 -11.90 13.35 -4.10
CA LEU A 166 -11.31 14.48 -3.37
C LEU A 166 -11.24 14.14 -1.87
N PRO A 167 -10.05 14.21 -1.24
CA PRO A 167 -9.92 14.00 0.20
C PRO A 167 -10.54 15.17 0.99
N PRO A 168 -10.77 14.99 2.31
CA PRO A 168 -11.31 16.03 3.19
C PRO A 168 -10.48 17.33 3.15
N ILE A 169 -11.14 18.50 3.20
CA ILE A 169 -10.50 19.83 3.11
C ILE A 169 -9.42 20.09 4.15
N ALA A 170 -9.47 19.42 5.31
CA ALA A 170 -8.44 19.51 6.33
C ALA A 170 -7.02 19.25 5.74
N ASP A 171 -6.93 18.42 4.69
CA ASP A 171 -5.67 18.06 4.05
C ASP A 171 -5.21 19.03 2.95
N LEU A 172 -6.08 19.94 2.48
CA LEU A 172 -5.82 20.85 1.36
C LEU A 172 -5.00 22.09 1.75
N SER A 173 -5.03 22.49 3.03
CA SER A 173 -4.37 23.73 3.50
C SER A 173 -2.84 23.68 3.56
N ALA A 174 -2.23 22.49 3.39
CA ALA A 174 -0.81 22.28 3.71
C ALA A 174 0.08 21.90 2.51
N GLY A 175 -0.37 22.01 1.26
CA GLY A 175 0.44 21.57 0.10
C GLY A 175 0.74 20.06 0.10
N LYS A 176 0.03 19.26 0.91
CA LYS A 176 0.21 17.82 1.12
C LYS A 176 -0.55 16.93 0.12
N TYR A 177 -1.23 17.53 -0.87
CA TYR A 177 -2.15 16.80 -1.77
C TYR A 177 -1.47 15.69 -2.58
N LEU A 178 -0.27 15.92 -3.12
CA LEU A 178 0.47 14.85 -3.79
C LEU A 178 0.92 13.73 -2.83
N ILE A 179 1.15 14.06 -1.56
CA ILE A 179 1.70 13.12 -0.56
C ILE A 179 0.61 12.18 -0.01
N SER A 180 -0.65 12.63 0.13
CA SER A 180 -1.72 11.78 0.65
C SER A 180 -2.29 10.82 -0.41
N ALA A 181 -2.39 11.23 -1.68
CA ALA A 181 -2.77 10.34 -2.77
C ALA A 181 -1.73 9.23 -2.98
N LEU A 182 -0.44 9.55 -2.89
CA LEU A 182 0.65 8.57 -2.96
C LEU A 182 0.77 7.64 -1.74
N ARG A 183 0.15 7.98 -0.60
CA ARG A 183 0.07 7.11 0.58
C ARG A 183 -0.92 5.96 0.40
N ASN A 184 -1.92 6.13 -0.46
CA ASN A 184 -3.02 5.19 -0.62
C ASN A 184 -2.81 4.18 -1.76
N VAL A 185 -1.69 4.25 -2.47
CA VAL A 185 -1.31 3.19 -3.41
C VAL A 185 -0.82 1.99 -2.60
N GLU A 186 -1.67 1.00 -2.40
CA GLU A 186 -1.24 -0.27 -1.84
C GLU A 186 -0.20 -0.87 -2.78
N ILE A 187 0.98 -1.18 -2.24
CA ILE A 187 2.12 -1.69 -3.01
C ILE A 187 1.76 -3.01 -3.72
N ASP A 188 0.81 -3.75 -3.17
CA ASP A 188 0.27 -4.98 -3.73
C ASP A 188 -0.43 -4.72 -5.08
N ASP A 189 -1.12 -3.59 -5.25
CA ASP A 189 -1.79 -3.22 -6.50
C ASP A 189 -0.81 -2.94 -7.65
N LEU A 190 0.44 -2.59 -7.32
CA LEU A 190 1.50 -2.34 -8.32
C LEU A 190 2.05 -3.61 -8.96
N LEU A 191 1.86 -4.78 -8.33
CA LEU A 191 2.39 -6.05 -8.84
C LEU A 191 1.52 -6.66 -9.94
N GLY A 192 0.27 -6.20 -10.11
CA GLY A 192 -0.65 -6.69 -11.14
C GLY A 192 -1.05 -8.16 -10.98
N ARG A 193 -0.73 -8.80 -9.85
CA ARG A 193 -1.04 -10.21 -9.54
C ARG A 193 -1.58 -10.34 -8.12
N SER A 194 -2.43 -11.34 -7.89
CA SER A 194 -2.93 -11.65 -6.54
C SER A 194 -1.87 -12.41 -5.73
N PRO A 195 -1.65 -12.07 -4.45
CA PRO A 195 -0.77 -12.85 -3.59
C PRO A 195 -1.32 -14.28 -3.42
N VAL A 196 -0.43 -15.24 -3.17
CA VAL A 196 -0.88 -16.60 -2.83
C VAL A 196 -1.38 -16.56 -1.39
N PRO A 197 -2.60 -17.05 -1.10
CA PRO A 197 -3.14 -17.01 0.25
C PRO A 197 -2.25 -17.80 1.21
N PRO A 198 -2.00 -17.27 2.41
CA PRO A 198 -1.13 -17.93 3.38
C PRO A 198 -1.76 -19.23 3.91
N ASP A 199 -0.93 -20.24 4.10
CA ASP A 199 -1.29 -21.47 4.80
C ASP A 199 -1.35 -21.18 6.32
N GLN A 200 -2.57 -21.07 6.83
CA GLN A 200 -2.82 -20.76 8.23
C GLN A 200 -2.34 -21.85 9.20
N ALA A 201 -2.29 -23.11 8.76
CA ALA A 201 -1.80 -24.20 9.60
C ALA A 201 -0.28 -24.06 9.80
N LEU A 202 0.46 -23.75 8.73
CA LEU A 202 1.90 -23.45 8.78
C LEU A 202 2.21 -22.25 9.68
N LEU A 203 1.46 -21.16 9.53
CA LEU A 203 1.65 -19.95 10.32
C LEU A 203 1.40 -20.18 11.82
N SER A 204 0.30 -20.86 12.15
CA SER A 204 -0.09 -21.14 13.53
C SER A 204 0.92 -22.07 14.22
N GLU A 205 1.38 -23.12 13.52
CA GLU A 205 2.41 -24.05 14.02
C GLU A 205 3.71 -23.32 14.43
N VAL A 206 4.09 -22.32 13.64
CA VAL A 206 5.36 -21.59 13.81
C VAL A 206 5.27 -20.51 14.88
N VAL A 207 4.16 -19.77 14.96
CA VAL A 207 4.09 -18.53 15.74
C VAL A 207 3.29 -18.65 17.03
N GLN A 208 2.21 -19.42 17.03
CA GLN A 208 1.22 -19.38 18.10
C GLN A 208 1.82 -19.81 19.45
N GLY A 209 1.65 -18.96 20.47
CA GLY A 209 2.14 -19.24 21.83
C GLY A 209 3.67 -19.28 21.97
N LYS A 210 4.44 -18.89 20.95
CA LYS A 210 5.91 -18.81 21.00
C LYS A 210 6.37 -17.43 21.45
N THR A 211 7.54 -17.38 22.10
CA THR A 211 8.28 -16.13 22.29
C THR A 211 9.22 -15.94 21.12
N ILE A 212 9.05 -14.84 20.38
CA ILE A 212 9.78 -14.59 19.14
C ILE A 212 10.59 -13.31 19.29
N MET A 213 11.85 -13.35 18.85
CA MET A 213 12.72 -12.18 18.77
C MET A 213 12.98 -11.83 17.32
N VAL A 214 12.85 -10.55 16.97
CA VAL A 214 13.22 -10.02 15.65
C VAL A 214 14.37 -9.04 15.85
N THR A 215 15.55 -9.34 15.29
CA THR A 215 16.65 -8.36 15.27
C THR A 215 16.48 -7.44 14.06
N GLY A 216 16.80 -6.15 14.18
CA GLY A 216 16.53 -5.19 13.12
C GLY A 216 15.01 -4.95 12.97
N ALA A 217 14.28 -5.00 14.09
CA ALA A 217 12.82 -4.93 14.13
C ALA A 217 12.26 -3.61 13.59
N GLY A 218 13.04 -2.52 13.61
CA GLY A 218 12.65 -1.23 13.03
C GLY A 218 12.92 -1.12 11.53
N GLY A 219 13.65 -2.08 10.93
CA GLY A 219 13.90 -2.14 9.49
C GLY A 219 12.65 -2.51 8.69
N SER A 220 12.69 -2.31 7.36
CA SER A 220 11.50 -2.55 6.51
C SER A 220 10.95 -3.98 6.64
N ILE A 221 11.80 -5.01 6.48
CA ILE A 221 11.39 -6.41 6.62
C ILE A 221 11.09 -6.75 8.08
N GLY A 222 11.90 -6.26 9.02
CA GLY A 222 11.73 -6.52 10.45
C GLY A 222 10.39 -6.05 10.96
N ARG A 223 9.97 -4.82 10.61
CA ARG A 223 8.68 -4.26 11.00
C ARG A 223 7.51 -5.04 10.43
N GLU A 224 7.59 -5.42 9.16
CA GLU A 224 6.52 -6.21 8.53
C GLU A 224 6.42 -7.61 9.12
N LEU A 225 7.55 -8.25 9.42
CA LEU A 225 7.57 -9.51 10.16
C LEU A 225 6.95 -9.35 11.54
N CYS A 226 7.31 -8.30 12.29
CA CYS A 226 6.70 -8.02 13.58
C CYS A 226 5.19 -7.85 13.46
N GLN A 227 4.72 -7.09 12.46
CA GLN A 227 3.31 -6.88 12.18
C GLN A 227 2.57 -8.17 11.83
N ALA A 228 3.18 -9.03 11.02
CA ALA A 228 2.62 -10.34 10.68
C ALA A 228 2.59 -11.28 11.91
N ILE A 229 3.66 -11.28 12.72
CA ILE A 229 3.79 -12.11 13.91
C ILE A 229 2.71 -11.76 14.95
N VAL A 230 2.49 -10.48 15.27
CA VAL A 230 1.51 -10.09 16.32
C VAL A 230 0.08 -10.54 16.00
N ASN A 231 -0.27 -10.63 14.71
CA ASN A 231 -1.58 -11.08 14.26
C ASN A 231 -1.80 -12.59 14.42
N LEU A 232 -0.75 -13.35 14.75
CA LEU A 232 -0.78 -14.82 14.87
C LEU A 232 -0.71 -15.31 16.33
N SER A 233 -1.09 -14.44 17.27
CA SER A 233 -1.18 -14.75 18.72
C SER A 233 0.10 -15.37 19.31
N PRO A 234 1.27 -14.71 19.18
CA PRO A 234 2.48 -15.15 19.86
C PRO A 234 2.33 -14.94 21.38
N LYS A 235 3.13 -15.65 22.17
CA LYS A 235 3.17 -15.40 23.62
C LYS A 235 3.75 -14.01 23.92
N ARG A 236 4.82 -13.66 23.21
CA ARG A 236 5.57 -12.42 23.38
C ARG A 236 6.40 -12.14 22.13
N LEU A 237 6.53 -10.87 21.77
CA LEU A 237 7.39 -10.41 20.68
C LEU A 237 8.47 -9.47 21.22
N VAL A 238 9.74 -9.85 21.06
CA VAL A 238 10.92 -9.08 21.43
C VAL A 238 11.45 -8.34 20.20
N LEU A 239 11.47 -7.00 20.27
CA LEU A 239 11.97 -6.12 19.22
C LEU A 239 13.42 -5.74 19.56
N PHE A 240 14.41 -6.30 18.87
CA PHE A 240 15.81 -5.99 19.12
C PHE A 240 16.36 -5.09 18.01
N GLU A 241 16.69 -3.85 18.32
CA GLU A 241 17.02 -2.83 17.32
C GLU A 241 18.09 -1.88 17.85
N VAL A 242 18.99 -1.44 16.96
CA VAL A 242 20.09 -0.52 17.31
C VAL A 242 19.66 0.93 17.18
N SER A 243 18.72 1.22 16.28
CA SER A 243 18.15 2.55 16.09
C SER A 243 17.04 2.82 17.11
N GLU A 244 17.31 3.69 18.07
CA GLU A 244 16.33 4.14 19.07
C GLU A 244 15.02 4.62 18.42
N PHE A 245 15.12 5.48 17.39
CA PHE A 245 13.96 6.00 16.70
C PHE A 245 13.14 4.89 16.03
N ALA A 246 13.80 3.96 15.33
CA ALA A 246 13.10 2.89 14.63
C ALA A 246 12.46 1.89 15.61
N LEU A 247 13.12 1.64 16.75
CA LEU A 247 12.58 0.83 17.83
C LEU A 247 11.33 1.47 18.44
N TYR A 248 11.41 2.74 18.80
CA TYR A 248 10.29 3.50 19.36
C TYR A 248 9.09 3.54 18.41
N GLU A 249 9.32 3.77 17.11
CA GLU A 249 8.23 3.76 16.12
C GLU A 249 7.58 2.38 15.98
N ALA A 250 8.38 1.32 15.93
CA ALA A 250 7.89 -0.06 15.84
C ALA A 250 7.11 -0.45 17.10
N GLU A 251 7.64 -0.16 18.29
CA GLU A 251 6.99 -0.42 19.57
C GLU A 251 5.64 0.30 19.65
N ARG A 252 5.61 1.62 19.43
CA ARG A 252 4.39 2.42 19.50
C ARG A 252 3.32 1.90 18.55
N HIS A 253 3.72 1.51 17.34
CA HIS A 253 2.79 0.99 16.34
C HIS A 253 2.18 -0.36 16.77
N LEU A 254 3.01 -1.30 17.24
CA LEU A 254 2.57 -2.64 17.62
C LEU A 254 1.81 -2.67 18.94
N GLN A 255 2.20 -1.83 19.92
CA GLN A 255 1.48 -1.68 21.18
C GLN A 255 0.06 -1.16 20.98
N ALA A 256 -0.16 -0.28 19.99
CA ALA A 256 -1.49 0.23 19.67
C ALA A 256 -2.47 -0.87 19.22
N LEU A 257 -1.97 -2.01 18.74
CA LEU A 257 -2.80 -3.15 18.35
C LEU A 257 -3.26 -3.98 19.57
N ASN A 258 -2.51 -3.93 20.68
CA ASN A 258 -2.80 -4.63 21.93
C ASN A 258 -3.09 -6.14 21.77
N LEU A 259 -2.31 -6.83 20.93
CA LEU A 259 -2.50 -8.24 20.58
C LEU A 259 -1.59 -9.21 21.37
N CYS A 260 -0.42 -8.76 21.81
CA CYS A 260 0.51 -9.56 22.61
C CYS A 260 1.47 -8.67 23.41
N GLU A 261 2.26 -9.27 24.31
CA GLU A 261 3.31 -8.57 25.05
C GLU A 261 4.47 -8.17 24.11
N ILE A 262 4.71 -6.87 23.97
CA ILE A 262 5.80 -6.30 23.17
C ILE A 262 6.94 -5.88 24.11
N ILE A 263 8.14 -6.41 23.86
CA ILE A 263 9.35 -6.06 24.62
C ILE A 263 10.33 -5.34 23.70
N PRO A 264 10.51 -4.01 23.82
CA PRO A 264 11.56 -3.30 23.11
C PRO A 264 12.93 -3.51 23.78
N VAL A 265 13.95 -3.81 22.99
CA VAL A 265 15.34 -3.92 23.44
C VAL A 265 16.22 -3.11 22.52
N LEU A 266 16.76 -2.00 23.05
CA LEU A 266 17.74 -1.18 22.37
C LEU A 266 19.11 -1.84 22.50
N GLY A 267 19.61 -2.42 21.41
CA GLY A 267 20.83 -3.22 21.44
C GLY A 267 21.44 -3.44 20.06
N THR A 268 22.73 -3.78 20.05
CA THR A 268 23.45 -4.11 18.81
C THR A 268 23.75 -5.60 18.74
N VAL A 269 23.63 -6.18 17.56
CA VAL A 269 24.00 -7.59 17.31
C VAL A 269 25.51 -7.82 17.48
N LEU A 270 26.30 -6.74 17.57
CA LEU A 270 27.74 -6.79 17.87
C LEU A 270 28.03 -7.10 19.35
N ASP A 271 27.06 -6.89 20.25
CA ASP A 271 27.18 -7.24 21.66
C ASP A 271 26.58 -8.62 21.91
N ARG A 272 27.44 -9.64 21.85
CA ARG A 272 27.02 -11.03 22.10
C ARG A 272 26.41 -11.20 23.50
N ALA A 273 26.94 -10.52 24.52
CA ALA A 273 26.49 -10.71 25.89
C ALA A 273 25.05 -10.20 26.06
N GLU A 274 24.74 -9.03 25.50
CA GLU A 274 23.39 -8.47 25.55
C GLU A 274 22.39 -9.28 24.71
N VAL A 275 22.80 -9.79 23.55
CA VAL A 275 21.97 -10.72 22.74
C VAL A 275 21.65 -11.97 23.54
N GLU A 276 22.67 -12.62 24.12
CA GLU A 276 22.48 -13.87 24.87
C GLU A 276 21.61 -13.65 26.11
N LYS A 277 21.85 -12.57 26.84
CA LYS A 277 21.03 -12.14 27.98
C LYS A 277 19.58 -11.93 27.56
N THR A 278 19.33 -11.19 26.48
CA THR A 278 17.98 -10.93 25.96
C THR A 278 17.25 -12.23 25.62
N ILE A 279 17.92 -13.15 24.92
CA ILE A 279 17.34 -14.46 24.55
C ILE A 279 16.96 -15.26 25.81
N ARG A 280 17.82 -15.26 26.84
CA ARG A 280 17.60 -15.99 28.09
C ARG A 280 16.51 -15.36 28.96
N ASP A 281 16.60 -14.05 29.22
CA ASP A 281 15.70 -13.30 30.11
C ASP A 281 14.24 -13.38 29.64
N HIS A 282 14.03 -13.41 28.32
CA HIS A 282 12.69 -13.50 27.74
C HIS A 282 12.28 -14.92 27.31
N ALA A 283 13.15 -15.92 27.47
CA ALA A 283 12.93 -17.31 27.05
C ALA A 283 12.51 -17.40 25.57
N VAL A 284 13.30 -16.80 24.68
CA VAL A 284 13.04 -16.74 23.24
C VAL A 284 13.12 -18.14 22.62
N ASN A 285 12.07 -18.53 21.89
CA ASN A 285 11.99 -19.79 21.16
C ASN A 285 12.53 -19.66 19.73
N ILE A 286 12.27 -18.52 19.08
CA ILE A 286 12.55 -18.31 17.66
C ILE A 286 13.19 -16.94 17.48
N VAL A 287 14.28 -16.89 16.71
CA VAL A 287 14.96 -15.64 16.33
C VAL A 287 14.84 -15.45 14.82
N TYR A 288 14.24 -14.34 14.39
CA TYR A 288 14.33 -13.84 13.01
C TYR A 288 15.41 -12.78 12.92
N HIS A 289 16.51 -13.09 12.23
CA HIS A 289 17.65 -12.21 12.10
C HIS A 289 17.55 -11.34 10.85
N CYS A 290 16.99 -10.12 11.01
CA CYS A 290 16.85 -9.12 9.95
C CYS A 290 17.89 -7.98 9.99
N ALA A 291 18.70 -7.88 11.05
CA ALA A 291 19.66 -6.79 11.22
C ALA A 291 20.84 -6.93 10.26
N ALA A 292 20.92 -6.05 9.26
CA ALA A 292 22.01 -6.01 8.28
C ALA A 292 22.10 -4.65 7.58
N TYR A 293 23.30 -4.28 7.14
CA TYR A 293 23.50 -3.21 6.17
C TYR A 293 23.33 -3.75 4.76
N LYS A 294 22.41 -3.16 4.00
CA LYS A 294 21.98 -3.65 2.66
C LYS A 294 22.37 -2.75 1.49
N HIS A 295 22.77 -1.50 1.74
CA HIS A 295 23.04 -0.53 0.67
C HIS A 295 24.39 -0.79 0.03
N VAL A 296 24.42 -1.43 -1.15
CA VAL A 296 25.67 -1.80 -1.85
C VAL A 296 26.67 -0.65 -1.94
N PRO A 297 26.33 0.57 -2.42
CA PRO A 297 27.33 1.64 -2.53
C PRO A 297 27.90 2.11 -1.19
N LEU A 298 27.09 2.06 -0.12
CA LEU A 298 27.54 2.46 1.21
C LEU A 298 28.44 1.39 1.82
N VAL A 299 28.10 0.12 1.66
CA VAL A 299 28.88 -1.01 2.20
C VAL A 299 30.20 -1.16 1.45
N GLU A 300 30.24 -0.96 0.12
CA GLU A 300 31.50 -0.93 -0.65
C GLU A 300 32.46 0.16 -0.14
N LYS A 301 31.93 1.34 0.19
CA LYS A 301 32.74 2.46 0.74
C LYS A 301 33.12 2.25 2.20
N ASN A 302 32.41 1.39 2.93
CA ASN A 302 32.60 1.15 4.35
C ASN A 302 32.73 -0.37 4.62
N PRO A 303 33.75 -1.03 4.05
CA PRO A 303 33.83 -2.48 3.99
C PRO A 303 33.96 -3.11 5.37
N ILE A 304 34.82 -2.57 6.23
CA ILE A 304 35.03 -3.05 7.60
C ILE A 304 33.74 -3.00 8.41
N ILE A 305 33.00 -1.90 8.32
CA ILE A 305 31.73 -1.74 9.03
C ILE A 305 30.67 -2.71 8.50
N GLY A 306 30.63 -2.89 7.17
CA GLY A 306 29.77 -3.87 6.52
C GLY A 306 30.04 -5.30 6.99
N VAL A 307 31.31 -5.73 6.98
CA VAL A 307 31.72 -7.07 7.44
C VAL A 307 31.46 -7.22 8.94
N ARG A 308 31.85 -6.25 9.77
CA ARG A 308 31.63 -6.31 11.22
C ARG A 308 30.14 -6.50 11.53
N ASN A 309 29.27 -5.67 10.96
CA ASN A 309 27.83 -5.76 11.24
C ASN A 309 27.20 -7.05 10.68
N ASN A 310 27.43 -7.36 9.41
CA ASN A 310 26.72 -8.45 8.74
C ASN A 310 27.31 -9.83 9.04
N VAL A 311 28.64 -9.95 9.18
CA VAL A 311 29.33 -11.22 9.43
C VAL A 311 29.47 -11.45 10.93
N ILE A 312 30.18 -10.57 11.64
CA ILE A 312 30.44 -10.76 13.08
C ILE A 312 29.14 -10.67 13.89
N GLY A 313 28.23 -9.75 13.52
CA GLY A 313 26.89 -9.71 14.09
C GLY A 313 26.12 -11.02 13.94
N THR A 314 26.19 -11.67 12.77
CA THR A 314 25.57 -12.99 12.56
C THR A 314 26.22 -14.06 13.42
N VAL A 315 27.55 -14.05 13.57
CA VAL A 315 28.27 -14.99 14.48
C VAL A 315 27.76 -14.85 15.90
N ASN A 316 27.62 -13.63 16.41
CA ASN A 316 27.16 -13.37 17.77
C ASN A 316 25.72 -13.88 17.99
N ILE A 317 24.80 -13.60 17.06
CA ILE A 317 23.42 -14.12 17.10
C ILE A 317 23.42 -15.65 17.10
N ALA A 318 24.20 -16.26 16.20
CA ALA A 318 24.24 -17.72 16.08
C ALA A 318 24.83 -18.39 17.33
N GLN A 319 25.92 -17.85 17.88
CA GLN A 319 26.53 -18.32 19.12
C GLN A 319 25.56 -18.20 20.31
N ALA A 320 24.90 -17.05 20.45
CA ALA A 320 23.93 -16.82 21.52
C ALA A 320 22.72 -17.76 21.41
N ALA A 321 22.21 -17.97 20.18
CA ALA A 321 21.10 -18.87 19.92
C ALA A 321 21.44 -20.33 20.25
N VAL A 322 22.66 -20.80 19.92
CA VAL A 322 23.15 -22.13 20.32
C VAL A 322 23.27 -22.24 21.83
N ALA A 323 23.91 -21.26 22.48
CA ALA A 323 24.13 -21.26 23.93
C ALA A 323 22.81 -21.29 24.72
N ALA A 324 21.79 -20.58 24.22
CA ALA A 324 20.46 -20.53 24.82
C ALA A 324 19.49 -21.63 24.33
N LYS A 325 19.93 -22.52 23.43
CA LYS A 325 19.14 -23.64 22.87
C LYS A 325 17.84 -23.19 22.17
N VAL A 326 17.92 -22.11 21.40
CA VAL A 326 16.81 -21.59 20.58
C VAL A 326 16.31 -22.68 19.62
N ASP A 327 15.00 -22.83 19.48
CA ASP A 327 14.37 -23.85 18.63
C ASP A 327 14.59 -23.53 17.15
N ARG A 328 14.54 -22.25 16.77
CA ARG A 328 14.69 -21.84 15.37
C ARG A 328 15.42 -20.51 15.22
N LEU A 329 16.42 -20.47 14.34
CA LEU A 329 17.10 -19.25 13.92
C LEU A 329 16.96 -19.08 12.41
N VAL A 330 16.28 -18.01 12.00
CA VAL A 330 15.97 -17.71 10.61
C VAL A 330 16.78 -16.49 10.17
N LEU A 331 17.73 -16.67 9.26
CA LEU A 331 18.46 -15.56 8.65
C LEU A 331 17.70 -15.03 7.43
N ILE A 332 17.41 -13.73 7.42
CA ILE A 332 16.89 -13.05 6.24
C ILE A 332 18.07 -12.76 5.31
N SER A 333 18.16 -13.47 4.20
CA SER A 333 19.20 -13.32 3.17
C SER A 333 18.64 -12.60 1.92
N SER A 334 19.39 -12.60 0.82
CA SER A 334 19.08 -11.89 -0.42
C SER A 334 19.59 -12.69 -1.62
N ASP A 335 18.95 -12.49 -2.77
CA ASP A 335 19.50 -12.82 -4.09
C ASP A 335 20.99 -12.45 -4.27
N LYS A 336 21.44 -11.32 -3.71
CA LYS A 336 22.82 -10.81 -3.78
C LYS A 336 23.85 -11.68 -3.08
N ALA A 337 23.43 -12.68 -2.30
CA ALA A 337 24.33 -13.69 -1.73
C ALA A 337 24.75 -14.77 -2.75
N VAL A 338 24.15 -14.77 -3.94
CA VAL A 338 24.42 -15.73 -5.01
C VAL A 338 25.51 -15.18 -5.91
N ARG A 339 26.63 -15.91 -6.02
CA ARG A 339 27.84 -15.49 -6.77
C ARG A 339 28.15 -13.99 -6.57
N PRO A 340 28.33 -13.55 -5.32
CA PRO A 340 28.43 -12.13 -5.00
C PRO A 340 29.65 -11.51 -5.68
N THR A 341 29.44 -10.38 -6.34
CA THR A 341 30.50 -9.56 -6.95
C THR A 341 30.83 -8.31 -6.13
N ASN A 342 30.12 -8.12 -5.01
CA ASN A 342 30.22 -6.97 -4.12
C ASN A 342 30.28 -7.44 -2.66
N ILE A 343 30.92 -6.64 -1.81
CA ILE A 343 31.14 -6.84 -0.37
C ILE A 343 29.81 -7.08 0.34
N MET A 344 28.78 -6.31 0.04
CA MET A 344 27.47 -6.49 0.69
C MET A 344 26.93 -7.91 0.44
N GLY A 345 26.90 -8.34 -0.82
CA GLY A 345 26.51 -9.70 -1.19
C GLY A 345 27.39 -10.77 -0.56
N ALA A 346 28.71 -10.55 -0.54
CA ALA A 346 29.67 -11.46 0.05
C ALA A 346 29.44 -11.62 1.56
N THR A 347 29.19 -10.53 2.29
CA THR A 347 28.84 -10.60 3.73
C THR A 347 27.54 -11.36 4.00
N LYS A 348 26.54 -11.27 3.10
CA LYS A 348 25.31 -12.07 3.21
C LYS A 348 25.58 -13.55 2.94
N ARG A 349 26.45 -13.88 1.99
CA ARG A 349 26.88 -15.26 1.76
C ARG A 349 27.61 -15.83 2.97
N TRP A 350 28.51 -15.06 3.58
CA TRP A 350 29.14 -15.42 4.85
C TRP A 350 28.12 -15.70 5.96
N ALA A 351 27.11 -14.84 6.12
CA ALA A 351 26.05 -15.06 7.09
C ALA A 351 25.32 -16.40 6.87
N GLU A 352 25.06 -16.81 5.63
CA GLU A 352 24.46 -18.13 5.32
C GLU A 352 25.38 -19.31 5.66
N LEU A 353 26.69 -19.14 5.51
CA LEU A 353 27.68 -20.16 5.89
C LEU A 353 27.75 -20.30 7.41
N ILE A 354 27.76 -19.17 8.13
CA ILE A 354 27.73 -19.12 9.59
C ILE A 354 26.47 -19.83 10.13
N ILE A 355 25.29 -19.48 9.64
CA ILE A 355 24.03 -20.08 10.10
C ILE A 355 23.98 -21.58 9.83
N TYR A 356 24.53 -22.02 8.69
CA TYR A 356 24.67 -23.44 8.41
C TYR A 356 25.57 -24.13 9.43
N GLN A 357 26.79 -23.62 9.65
CA GLN A 357 27.74 -24.21 10.58
C GLN A 357 27.19 -24.28 12.01
N TYR A 358 26.64 -23.17 12.51
CA TYR A 358 26.05 -23.14 13.85
C TYR A 358 24.75 -23.93 13.94
N GLY A 359 24.04 -24.11 12.84
CA GLY A 359 22.90 -25.02 12.76
C GLY A 359 23.30 -26.47 12.97
N GLU A 360 24.36 -26.93 12.33
CA GLU A 360 24.89 -28.28 12.54
C GLU A 360 25.33 -28.49 13.99
N ILE A 361 25.96 -27.48 14.60
CA ILE A 361 26.33 -27.50 16.02
C ILE A 361 25.09 -27.53 16.92
N ALA A 362 24.10 -26.69 16.65
CA ALA A 362 22.85 -26.64 17.40
C ALA A 362 22.17 -28.01 17.41
N ARG A 363 22.12 -28.69 16.25
CA ARG A 363 21.50 -30.00 16.07
C ARG A 363 22.12 -31.10 16.93
N ILE A 364 23.43 -31.03 17.20
CA ILE A 364 24.10 -31.97 18.11
C ILE A 364 23.55 -31.84 19.53
N SER A 365 23.29 -30.62 19.98
CA SER A 365 22.81 -30.32 21.34
C SER A 365 21.28 -30.38 21.49
N ASN A 366 20.54 -30.07 20.42
CA ASN A 366 19.09 -30.08 20.34
C ASN A 366 18.68 -30.58 18.94
N PRO A 367 18.36 -31.88 18.76
CA PRO A 367 18.00 -32.43 17.45
C PRO A 367 16.79 -31.76 16.78
N LYS A 368 15.98 -30.99 17.54
CA LYS A 368 14.83 -30.25 17.04
C LYS A 368 15.16 -28.82 16.59
N SER A 369 16.38 -28.31 16.86
CA SER A 369 16.76 -26.95 16.46
C SER A 369 16.86 -26.84 14.94
N SER A 370 16.21 -25.83 14.35
CA SER A 370 16.21 -25.56 12.91
C SER A 370 16.81 -24.20 12.59
N PHE A 371 18.03 -24.20 12.05
CA PHE A 371 18.77 -22.97 11.70
C PHE A 371 18.92 -22.93 10.19
N TYR A 372 18.39 -21.90 9.55
CA TYR A 372 18.33 -21.83 8.09
C TYR A 372 18.25 -20.38 7.61
N SER A 373 18.47 -20.19 6.31
CA SER A 373 18.40 -18.86 5.67
C SER A 373 17.30 -18.81 4.63
N VAL A 374 16.67 -17.64 4.45
CA VAL A 374 15.66 -17.39 3.43
C VAL A 374 16.18 -16.35 2.44
N ARG A 375 16.26 -16.70 1.15
CA ARG A 375 16.61 -15.79 0.06
C ARG A 375 15.36 -15.40 -0.71
N PHE A 376 15.33 -14.13 -1.07
CA PHE A 376 14.33 -13.54 -1.97
C PHE A 376 14.97 -12.37 -2.70
N GLY A 377 14.30 -11.96 -3.78
CA GLY A 377 14.73 -10.84 -4.62
C GLY A 377 14.30 -9.49 -4.05
N ASN A 378 13.98 -8.55 -4.93
CA ASN A 378 13.61 -7.21 -4.52
C ASN A 378 12.22 -7.19 -3.87
N VAL A 379 12.11 -6.42 -2.78
CA VAL A 379 10.84 -6.23 -2.06
C VAL A 379 10.37 -4.79 -2.24
N LEU A 380 9.16 -4.64 -2.78
CA LEU A 380 8.55 -3.33 -2.98
C LEU A 380 8.21 -2.69 -1.62
N GLY A 381 8.38 -1.37 -1.53
CA GLY A 381 8.15 -0.62 -0.28
C GLY A 381 9.30 -0.69 0.74
N SER A 382 10.39 -1.39 0.44
CA SER A 382 11.57 -1.37 1.29
C SER A 382 12.34 -0.03 1.20
N ASN A 383 12.99 0.38 2.29
CA ASN A 383 13.71 1.66 2.36
C ASN A 383 14.79 1.75 1.27
N GLY A 384 14.84 2.89 0.58
CA GLY A 384 15.81 3.18 -0.47
C GLY A 384 15.67 2.35 -1.76
N SER A 385 14.48 1.82 -2.03
CA SER A 385 14.15 1.16 -3.30
C SER A 385 13.62 2.14 -4.35
N VAL A 386 13.37 1.65 -5.57
CA VAL A 386 12.89 2.47 -6.70
C VAL A 386 11.51 3.09 -6.45
N VAL A 387 10.62 2.41 -5.71
CA VAL A 387 9.26 2.90 -5.43
C VAL A 387 9.27 4.19 -4.58
N PRO A 388 9.98 4.26 -3.43
CA PRO A 388 10.17 5.52 -2.71
C PRO A 388 10.71 6.65 -3.58
N LEU A 389 11.68 6.37 -4.47
CA LEU A 389 12.24 7.37 -5.37
C LEU A 389 11.20 7.88 -6.37
N PHE A 390 10.45 6.99 -7.02
CA PHE A 390 9.39 7.37 -7.94
C PHE A 390 8.28 8.14 -7.22
N ARG A 391 7.93 7.72 -6.00
CA ARG A 391 6.97 8.44 -5.15
C ARG A 391 7.46 9.86 -4.86
N GLU A 392 8.73 10.04 -4.51
CA GLU A 392 9.32 11.37 -4.29
C GLU A 392 9.32 12.21 -5.57
N GLN A 393 9.74 11.65 -6.70
CA GLN A 393 9.76 12.32 -8.01
C GLN A 393 8.36 12.75 -8.44
N ILE A 394 7.39 11.84 -8.37
CA ILE A 394 5.98 12.12 -8.66
C ILE A 394 5.47 13.22 -7.75
N SER A 395 5.77 13.15 -6.45
CA SER A 395 5.33 14.17 -5.47
C SER A 395 5.86 15.58 -5.77
N ARG A 396 6.98 15.68 -6.49
CA ARG A 396 7.60 16.94 -6.94
C ARG A 396 7.14 17.40 -8.32
N GLY A 397 6.26 16.65 -9.00
CA GLY A 397 5.79 16.95 -10.36
C GLY A 397 6.62 16.30 -11.47
N GLY A 398 7.50 15.35 -11.14
CA GLY A 398 8.36 14.66 -12.11
C GLY A 398 9.57 15.48 -12.58
N PRO A 399 10.28 15.03 -13.62
CA PRO A 399 10.09 13.76 -14.32
C PRO A 399 10.45 12.55 -13.46
N VAL A 400 9.88 11.38 -13.79
CA VAL A 400 10.32 10.09 -13.21
C VAL A 400 11.54 9.60 -13.99
N THR A 401 12.62 9.27 -13.29
CA THR A 401 13.88 8.87 -13.93
C THR A 401 13.99 7.36 -14.06
N LEU A 402 14.11 6.85 -15.28
CA LEU A 402 14.30 5.44 -15.57
C LEU A 402 15.75 5.17 -16.00
N THR A 403 16.35 4.09 -15.54
CA THR A 403 17.71 3.72 -15.98
C THR A 403 17.72 3.18 -17.41
N HIS A 404 16.74 2.33 -17.78
CA HIS A 404 16.61 1.79 -19.13
C HIS A 404 15.20 1.29 -19.44
N GLU A 405 14.73 1.53 -20.67
CA GLU A 405 13.35 1.25 -21.15
C GLU A 405 12.89 -0.20 -21.00
N LYS A 406 13.83 -1.13 -21.18
CA LYS A 406 13.57 -2.57 -21.15
C LYS A 406 13.96 -3.22 -19.82
N MET A 407 14.36 -2.44 -18.80
CA MET A 407 14.81 -3.01 -17.53
C MET A 407 13.68 -3.74 -16.82
N THR A 408 13.95 -4.98 -16.40
CA THR A 408 13.02 -5.76 -15.57
C THR A 408 13.64 -6.16 -14.24
N ARG A 409 12.79 -6.36 -13.24
CA ARG A 409 13.18 -6.87 -11.92
C ARG A 409 12.08 -7.79 -11.38
N TYR A 410 12.50 -8.81 -10.66
CA TYR A 410 11.60 -9.62 -9.86
C TYR A 410 11.19 -8.86 -8.60
N PHE A 411 9.88 -8.83 -8.32
CA PHE A 411 9.33 -8.15 -7.17
C PHE A 411 8.30 -8.98 -6.44
N MET A 412 8.34 -8.84 -5.13
CA MET A 412 7.34 -9.32 -4.20
C MET A 412 6.95 -8.17 -3.28
N SER A 413 5.74 -8.19 -2.74
CA SER A 413 5.36 -7.19 -1.75
C SER A 413 6.00 -7.51 -0.40
N ILE A 414 6.11 -6.50 0.44
CA ILE A 414 6.71 -6.69 1.76
C ILE A 414 5.88 -7.59 2.67
N LYS A 415 4.54 -7.50 2.55
CA LYS A 415 3.59 -8.36 3.25
C LYS A 415 3.75 -9.82 2.82
N GLU A 416 3.74 -10.06 1.50
CA GLU A 416 3.92 -11.40 0.94
C GLU A 416 5.27 -12.00 1.35
N ALA A 417 6.35 -11.22 1.31
CA ALA A 417 7.66 -11.66 1.75
C ALA A 417 7.66 -12.06 3.24
N ALA A 418 7.07 -11.24 4.11
CA ALA A 418 6.97 -11.54 5.53
C ALA A 418 6.17 -12.83 5.79
N GLU A 419 5.03 -13.00 5.12
CA GLU A 419 4.19 -14.20 5.25
C GLU A 419 4.92 -15.47 4.78
N LEU A 420 5.62 -15.41 3.64
CA LEU A 420 6.40 -16.55 3.14
C LEU A 420 7.61 -16.87 4.03
N ILE A 421 8.26 -15.86 4.61
CA ILE A 421 9.33 -16.04 5.60
C ILE A 421 8.79 -16.77 6.84
N LEU A 422 7.61 -16.40 7.35
CA LEU A 422 7.02 -17.09 8.50
C LEU A 422 6.67 -18.54 8.16
N GLN A 423 6.00 -18.77 7.03
CA GLN A 423 5.60 -20.11 6.56
C GLN A 423 6.80 -21.03 6.29
N SER A 424 7.97 -20.47 5.93
CA SER A 424 9.20 -21.24 5.75
C SER A 424 9.55 -22.08 6.99
N GLY A 425 9.17 -21.62 8.19
CA GLY A 425 9.45 -22.32 9.44
C GLY A 425 8.85 -23.72 9.52
N GLY A 426 7.69 -23.96 8.90
CA GLY A 426 7.04 -25.27 8.91
C GLY A 426 7.48 -26.20 7.77
N VAL A 427 8.46 -25.79 6.95
CA VAL A 427 9.03 -26.63 5.87
C VAL A 427 10.55 -26.73 5.90
N ALA A 428 11.23 -25.75 6.50
CA ALA A 428 12.68 -25.69 6.56
C ALA A 428 13.29 -26.68 7.56
N GLN A 429 14.41 -27.26 7.18
CA GLN A 429 15.29 -28.03 8.05
C GLN A 429 16.60 -27.27 8.27
N THR A 430 17.32 -27.67 9.32
CA THR A 430 18.65 -27.15 9.63
C THR A 430 19.58 -27.24 8.43
N GLY A 431 20.24 -26.14 8.14
CA GLY A 431 21.20 -26.02 7.05
C GLY A 431 20.59 -25.73 5.68
N ASP A 432 19.26 -25.65 5.58
CA ASP A 432 18.61 -25.30 4.33
C ASP A 432 18.86 -23.84 3.93
N THR A 433 18.88 -23.62 2.62
CA THR A 433 18.63 -22.31 2.04
C THR A 433 17.26 -22.31 1.39
N ILE A 434 16.31 -21.61 2.00
CA ILE A 434 14.96 -21.43 1.48
C ILE A 434 14.98 -20.37 0.39
N LEU A 435 14.28 -20.62 -0.71
CA LEU A 435 14.18 -19.74 -1.85
C LEU A 435 12.71 -19.40 -2.06
N LEU A 436 12.38 -18.12 -2.06
CA LEU A 436 11.02 -17.66 -2.33
C LEU A 436 10.82 -17.47 -3.83
N GLU A 437 9.71 -18.01 -4.33
CA GLU A 437 9.26 -17.81 -5.71
C GLU A 437 8.79 -16.35 -5.88
N MET A 438 9.37 -15.63 -6.85
CA MET A 438 9.19 -14.18 -7.00
C MET A 438 8.15 -13.78 -8.05
N GLY A 439 7.54 -14.73 -8.76
CA GLY A 439 6.66 -14.54 -9.91
C GLY A 439 7.39 -14.08 -11.16
N ASP A 440 6.61 -13.55 -12.08
CA ASP A 440 7.11 -12.99 -13.33
C ASP A 440 7.86 -11.67 -13.10
N PRO A 441 8.92 -11.40 -13.87
CA PRO A 441 9.67 -10.15 -13.76
C PRO A 441 8.83 -8.97 -14.27
N ILE A 442 8.87 -7.85 -13.54
CA ILE A 442 8.11 -6.64 -13.87
C ILE A 442 9.02 -5.63 -14.55
N ARG A 443 8.55 -4.98 -15.61
CA ARG A 443 9.25 -3.86 -16.25
C ARG A 443 9.20 -2.63 -15.36
N ILE A 444 10.36 -1.99 -15.16
CA ILE A 444 10.45 -0.78 -14.32
C ILE A 444 9.67 0.39 -14.93
N ARG A 445 9.56 0.43 -16.27
CA ARG A 445 8.71 1.40 -16.98
C ARG A 445 7.24 1.24 -16.59
N ASP A 446 6.69 0.03 -16.73
CA ASP A 446 5.29 -0.26 -16.42
C ASP A 446 4.97 0.06 -14.94
N LEU A 447 5.92 -0.21 -14.03
CA LEU A 447 5.81 0.20 -12.63
C LEU A 447 5.72 1.73 -12.47
N ALA A 448 6.57 2.49 -13.16
CA ALA A 448 6.53 3.96 -13.13
C ALA A 448 5.21 4.51 -13.68
N GLU A 449 4.75 3.99 -14.81
CA GLU A 449 3.48 4.38 -15.43
C GLU A 449 2.28 4.10 -14.50
N ASN A 450 2.22 2.90 -13.92
CA ASN A 450 1.20 2.54 -12.93
C ASN A 450 1.22 3.45 -11.71
N MET A 451 2.40 3.81 -11.21
CA MET A 451 2.52 4.74 -10.07
C MET A 451 2.03 6.15 -10.41
N ILE A 452 2.29 6.66 -11.62
CA ILE A 452 1.77 7.96 -12.08
C ILE A 452 0.24 7.91 -12.15
N LEU A 453 -0.32 6.86 -12.75
CA LEU A 453 -1.76 6.67 -12.88
C LEU A 453 -2.46 6.53 -11.52
N LEU A 454 -1.90 5.74 -10.61
CA LEU A 454 -2.44 5.54 -9.25
C LEU A 454 -2.31 6.80 -8.37
N ALA A 455 -1.38 7.70 -8.69
CA ALA A 455 -1.32 9.03 -8.10
C ALA A 455 -2.40 9.99 -8.64
N GLY A 456 -3.22 9.55 -9.60
CA GLY A 456 -4.26 10.34 -10.25
C GLY A 456 -3.73 11.32 -11.30
N LEU A 457 -2.51 11.09 -11.80
CA LEU A 457 -1.82 11.93 -12.77
C LEU A 457 -1.73 11.23 -14.12
N THR A 458 -1.54 12.00 -15.18
CA THR A 458 -1.43 11.49 -16.55
C THR A 458 0.01 11.45 -17.03
N LEU A 459 0.35 10.40 -17.77
CA LEU A 459 1.65 10.28 -18.41
C LEU A 459 1.79 11.32 -19.53
N LYS A 460 2.92 12.00 -19.55
CA LYS A 460 3.33 12.91 -20.61
C LYS A 460 4.21 12.16 -21.60
N ASP A 461 3.65 11.84 -22.77
CA ASP A 461 4.34 11.14 -23.85
C ASP A 461 4.00 11.76 -25.22
N THR A 462 4.43 11.10 -26.31
CA THR A 462 4.15 11.58 -27.67
C THR A 462 2.66 11.61 -28.02
N ASN A 463 1.85 10.75 -27.38
CA ASN A 463 0.41 10.65 -27.62
C ASN A 463 -0.39 11.61 -26.73
N ASN A 464 0.14 11.95 -25.56
CA ASN A 464 -0.40 12.91 -24.60
C ASN A 464 0.65 13.97 -24.22
N PRO A 465 0.97 14.92 -25.11
CA PRO A 465 1.98 15.95 -24.84
C PRO A 465 1.56 16.93 -23.74
N GLN A 466 0.27 16.97 -23.38
CA GLN A 466 -0.30 17.77 -22.29
C GLN A 466 -0.40 16.98 -20.96
N GLY A 467 0.21 15.80 -20.88
CA GLY A 467 0.24 15.01 -19.65
C GLY A 467 1.01 15.68 -18.51
N ASP A 468 0.77 15.21 -17.29
CA ASP A 468 1.30 15.83 -16.06
C ASP A 468 2.78 15.49 -15.83
N ILE A 469 3.17 14.21 -16.00
CA ILE A 469 4.51 13.71 -15.64
C ILE A 469 5.15 12.97 -16.80
N ALA A 470 6.38 13.37 -17.16
CA ALA A 470 7.21 12.65 -18.13
C ALA A 470 8.07 11.57 -17.45
N ILE A 471 8.45 10.55 -18.23
CA ILE A 471 9.47 9.56 -17.86
C ILE A 471 10.72 9.85 -18.69
N GLU A 472 11.86 10.02 -18.02
CA GLU A 472 13.15 10.32 -18.64
C GLU A 472 14.15 9.19 -18.43
N VAL A 473 14.83 8.76 -19.50
CA VAL A 473 15.83 7.69 -19.43
C VAL A 473 17.21 8.29 -19.13
N THR A 474 17.76 7.98 -17.96
CA THR A 474 19.05 8.51 -17.48
C THR A 474 20.25 7.63 -17.82
N GLY A 475 20.03 6.44 -18.37
CA GLY A 475 21.07 5.47 -18.68
C GLY A 475 21.38 4.50 -17.52
N ILE A 476 22.00 3.38 -17.89
CA ILE A 476 22.37 2.29 -16.97
C ILE A 476 23.60 2.71 -16.15
N ARG A 477 23.54 2.50 -14.84
CA ARG A 477 24.68 2.78 -13.95
C ARG A 477 25.77 1.70 -14.10
N PRO A 478 27.05 2.02 -13.89
CA PRO A 478 28.12 1.02 -13.95
C PRO A 478 27.83 -0.19 -13.05
N GLY A 479 27.89 -1.40 -13.62
CA GLY A 479 27.63 -2.67 -12.93
C GLY A 479 26.15 -3.05 -12.76
N GLU A 480 25.20 -2.24 -13.25
CA GLU A 480 23.77 -2.54 -13.16
C GLU A 480 23.31 -3.43 -14.33
N LYS A 481 22.73 -4.60 -14.02
CA LYS A 481 22.22 -5.54 -15.04
C LYS A 481 20.90 -5.07 -15.66
N MET A 482 20.71 -5.31 -16.97
CA MET A 482 19.45 -4.97 -17.66
C MET A 482 18.30 -5.89 -17.26
N PHE A 483 18.57 -7.19 -17.18
CA PHE A 483 17.64 -8.24 -16.74
C PHE A 483 18.24 -8.95 -15.53
N GLU A 484 17.43 -9.19 -14.50
CA GLU A 484 17.84 -10.06 -13.40
C GLU A 484 17.67 -11.52 -13.81
N GLU A 485 18.64 -12.35 -13.45
CA GLU A 485 18.55 -13.80 -13.60
C GLU A 485 17.83 -14.40 -12.38
N LEU A 486 17.31 -15.61 -12.50
CA LEU A 486 16.88 -16.34 -11.31
C LEU A 486 18.10 -16.55 -10.41
N PHE A 487 17.97 -16.20 -9.13
CA PHE A 487 19.03 -16.33 -8.14
C PHE A 487 19.21 -17.79 -7.67
N TYR A 488 18.59 -18.74 -8.34
CA TYR A 488 18.70 -20.17 -8.08
C TYR A 488 18.57 -20.95 -9.38
N ASP A 489 19.18 -22.13 -9.40
CA ASP A 489 18.98 -23.11 -10.46
C ASP A 489 17.70 -23.93 -10.18
N PRO A 490 16.66 -23.87 -11.04
CA PRO A 490 15.44 -24.65 -10.88
C PRO A 490 15.67 -26.17 -10.78
N GLN A 491 16.78 -26.70 -11.31
CA GLN A 491 17.09 -28.13 -11.30
C GLN A 491 17.67 -28.59 -9.95
N LEU A 492 18.27 -27.68 -9.18
CA LEU A 492 18.96 -27.97 -7.91
C LEU A 492 18.08 -27.71 -6.67
N VAL A 493 16.82 -27.33 -6.88
CA VAL A 493 15.90 -26.96 -5.79
C VAL A 493 14.78 -27.97 -5.64
N GLN A 494 14.39 -28.20 -4.38
CA GLN A 494 13.28 -29.07 -4.03
C GLN A 494 12.03 -28.23 -3.78
N VAL A 495 10.95 -28.53 -4.50
CA VAL A 495 9.64 -27.94 -4.26
C VAL A 495 9.11 -28.42 -2.89
N THR A 496 8.51 -27.53 -2.11
CA THR A 496 7.90 -27.89 -0.83
C THR A 496 6.39 -28.10 -0.97
N ARG A 497 5.72 -28.42 0.15
CA ARG A 497 4.25 -28.42 0.21
C ARG A 497 3.64 -27.05 -0.12
N HIS A 498 4.40 -25.96 0.01
CA HIS A 498 3.95 -24.62 -0.32
C HIS A 498 4.50 -24.21 -1.70
N PRO A 499 3.65 -23.81 -2.68
CA PRO A 499 4.06 -23.62 -4.07
C PRO A 499 5.09 -22.49 -4.27
N LYS A 500 5.09 -21.47 -3.39
CA LYS A 500 6.04 -20.35 -3.44
C LYS A 500 7.28 -20.51 -2.56
N ILE A 501 7.46 -21.66 -1.91
CA ILE A 501 8.61 -21.91 -1.04
C ILE A 501 9.34 -23.12 -1.59
N MET A 502 10.60 -22.92 -1.97
CA MET A 502 11.51 -23.97 -2.41
C MET A 502 12.63 -24.13 -1.39
N ARG A 503 13.20 -25.33 -1.34
CA ARG A 503 14.33 -25.68 -0.48
C ARG A 503 15.53 -26.01 -1.33
N SER A 504 16.67 -25.42 -1.03
CA SER A 504 17.98 -25.89 -1.46
C SER A 504 18.64 -26.59 -0.26
N PRO A 505 18.52 -27.92 -0.15
CA PRO A 505 19.01 -28.66 1.01
C PRO A 505 20.52 -28.74 0.97
N ARG A 506 21.17 -28.54 2.13
CA ARG A 506 22.62 -28.73 2.30
C ARG A 506 23.44 -28.13 1.15
N GLY A 507 23.03 -26.93 0.68
CA GLY A 507 23.58 -26.35 -0.54
C GLY A 507 25.10 -26.48 -0.52
N GLN A 508 25.68 -27.13 -1.53
CA GLN A 508 27.06 -27.65 -1.62
C GLN A 508 28.10 -26.84 -0.80
N LYS A 509 28.09 -27.02 0.52
CA LYS A 509 28.95 -26.29 1.47
C LYS A 509 30.07 -27.24 1.82
N ALA A 510 30.95 -27.46 0.85
CA ALA A 510 32.17 -28.23 1.03
C ALA A 510 33.01 -27.62 2.17
N ASN A 511 33.63 -28.49 2.97
CA ASN A 511 34.75 -28.32 3.92
C ASN A 511 35.47 -26.95 4.01
N ILE A 512 34.76 -25.84 4.20
CA ILE A 512 35.36 -24.52 4.44
C ILE A 512 35.54 -24.39 5.94
N ASP A 513 36.80 -24.24 6.38
CA ASP A 513 37.10 -23.87 7.77
C ASP A 513 36.73 -22.41 7.99
N ILE A 514 35.49 -22.20 8.41
CA ILE A 514 34.96 -20.87 8.69
C ILE A 514 35.63 -20.23 9.90
N TYR A 515 36.21 -21.00 10.82
CA TYR A 515 36.83 -20.46 12.03
C TYR A 515 38.16 -19.78 11.71
N GLU A 516 39.03 -20.45 10.96
CA GLU A 516 40.28 -19.84 10.50
C GLU A 516 40.01 -18.57 9.67
N ALA A 517 39.04 -18.64 8.77
CA ALA A 517 38.67 -17.50 7.94
C ALA A 517 38.07 -16.35 8.77
N LEU A 518 37.29 -16.63 9.81
CA LEU A 518 36.79 -15.63 10.77
C LEU A 518 37.93 -14.97 11.56
N ASP A 519 38.94 -15.72 11.98
CA ASP A 519 40.09 -15.18 12.71
C ASP A 519 40.93 -14.25 11.83
N ARG A 520 41.11 -14.62 10.55
CA ARG A 520 41.74 -13.73 9.55
C ARG A 520 40.91 -12.47 9.31
N LEU A 521 39.58 -12.58 9.20
CA LEU A 521 38.70 -11.40 9.08
C LEU A 521 38.79 -10.50 10.32
N ASN A 522 38.76 -11.07 11.53
CA ASN A 522 38.88 -10.30 12.77
C ASN A 522 40.22 -9.56 12.85
N SER A 523 41.30 -10.21 12.44
CA SER A 523 42.63 -9.60 12.38
C SER A 523 42.66 -8.42 11.40
N ALA A 524 42.13 -8.59 10.19
CA ALA A 524 42.03 -7.52 9.19
C ALA A 524 41.13 -6.36 9.65
N ILE A 525 40.03 -6.66 10.34
CA ILE A 525 39.15 -5.68 10.96
C ILE A 525 39.88 -4.89 12.07
N ALA A 526 40.73 -5.54 12.86
CA ALA A 526 41.47 -4.91 13.96
C ALA A 526 42.62 -4.03 13.46
N SER A 527 43.31 -4.44 12.40
CA SER A 527 44.38 -3.67 11.76
C SER A 527 43.87 -2.60 10.78
N ASN A 528 42.56 -2.55 10.54
CA ASN A 528 41.92 -1.68 9.56
C ASN A 528 42.45 -1.92 8.12
N ASP A 529 42.77 -3.17 7.80
CA ASP A 529 43.31 -3.60 6.50
C ASP A 529 42.17 -3.97 5.54
N HIS A 530 41.93 -3.07 4.57
CA HIS A 530 40.86 -3.23 3.60
C HIS A 530 41.17 -4.28 2.53
N GLU A 531 42.44 -4.45 2.15
CA GLU A 531 42.84 -5.36 1.07
C GLU A 531 42.73 -6.81 1.55
N THR A 532 43.34 -7.11 2.70
CA THR A 532 43.26 -8.44 3.31
C THR A 532 41.82 -8.80 3.66
N LEU A 533 41.02 -7.85 4.16
CA LEU A 533 39.60 -8.09 4.43
C LEU A 533 38.86 -8.48 3.16
N ARG A 534 39.10 -7.78 2.05
CA ARG A 534 38.46 -8.11 0.77
C ARG A 534 38.90 -9.48 0.26
N GLU A 535 40.20 -9.77 0.30
CA GLU A 535 40.75 -11.07 -0.11
C GLU A 535 40.08 -12.22 0.65
N VAL A 536 40.08 -12.16 1.99
CA VAL A 536 39.49 -13.21 2.84
C VAL A 536 37.98 -13.31 2.63
N LEU A 537 37.29 -12.19 2.45
CA LEU A 537 35.84 -12.18 2.25
C LEU A 537 35.44 -12.95 0.98
N PHE A 538 36.23 -12.85 -0.09
CA PHE A 538 35.96 -13.53 -1.36
C PHE A 538 36.62 -14.92 -1.46
N SER A 539 37.68 -15.22 -0.70
CA SER A 539 38.40 -16.49 -0.79
C SER A 539 37.56 -17.72 -0.42
N ILE A 540 36.56 -17.56 0.45
CA ILE A 540 35.70 -18.66 0.90
C ILE A 540 34.44 -18.85 0.04
N ILE A 541 34.28 -18.03 -0.99
CA ILE A 541 33.12 -18.07 -1.88
C ILE A 541 33.57 -18.83 -3.13
N PRO A 542 33.26 -20.14 -3.26
CA PRO A 542 33.75 -20.92 -4.37
C PRO A 542 33.30 -20.31 -5.71
N TYR A 543 34.26 -20.16 -6.61
CA TYR A 543 34.10 -19.75 -8.00
C TYR A 543 33.83 -20.98 -8.90
N ASP A 544 32.95 -21.89 -8.49
CA ASP A 544 32.62 -23.06 -9.32
C ASP A 544 31.20 -22.91 -9.87
N ASP A 545 31.13 -22.46 -11.12
CA ASP A 545 30.21 -22.87 -12.20
C ASP A 545 30.64 -22.15 -13.50
N CYS A 546 31.94 -22.21 -13.84
CA CYS A 546 32.41 -21.96 -15.19
C CYS A 546 32.43 -23.29 -15.95
N GLU A 547 31.26 -23.74 -16.41
CA GLU A 547 31.22 -24.43 -17.70
C GLU A 547 30.98 -23.36 -18.77
N ASP A 548 32.03 -23.12 -19.55
CA ASP A 548 32.13 -22.42 -20.83
C ASP A 548 31.75 -20.92 -20.92
N GLY A 549 32.79 -20.10 -20.74
CA GLY A 549 33.08 -19.08 -21.74
C GLY A 549 32.58 -17.65 -21.47
N VAL A 550 33.07 -17.00 -20.42
CA VAL A 550 33.16 -15.52 -20.42
C VAL A 550 34.52 -15.09 -19.88
N ILE A 551 35.40 -14.72 -20.81
CA ILE A 551 36.66 -14.02 -20.55
C ILE A 551 36.29 -12.62 -20.01
N ILE A 552 36.73 -12.30 -18.79
CA ILE A 552 36.63 -10.95 -18.23
C ILE A 552 37.89 -10.18 -18.64
N ASN A 553 37.70 -9.08 -19.39
CA ASN A 553 38.63 -7.97 -19.49
C ASN A 553 38.21 -6.89 -18.48
#